data_AF-A0A1F1L104-F1
#
_entry.id   AF-A0A1F1L104-F1
#
_cell.length_a   1.000
_cell.length_b   1.000
_cell.length_c   1.000
_cell.angle_alpha   90.00
_cell.angle_beta   90.00
_cell.angle_gamma   90.00
#
_symmetry.space_group_name_H-M   'P 1'
#
loop_
_entity.id
_entity.type
_entity.pdbx_description
1 polymer ?
#
loop_
_entity_poly.entity_id
_entity_poly.type
_entity_poly.pdbx_seq_one_letter_code
_entity_poly.pdbx_strand_id
1 'polypeptide(L)'
;MLTTTKKINLSGTSNINGSQAVFLSAQLSTDGSSNGSVSINITNDEIYKSNKTECRKDISDFQNQVYSLQDELEAEQNKETSVTE
;
A
#
# COMPACT_ATOMS: atom_id res chain seq x y z
N MET A 1 30.15 -7.01 3.26
CA MET A 1 29.08 -6.58 4.20
C MET A 1 27.77 -6.71 3.45
N LEU A 2 26.81 -7.49 3.96
CA LEU A 2 25.50 -7.64 3.35
C LEU A 2 24.63 -6.46 3.78
N THR A 3 24.11 -5.69 2.83
CA THR A 3 23.11 -4.65 3.10
C THR A 3 21.75 -5.30 2.90
N THR A 4 21.01 -5.50 3.98
CA THR A 4 19.69 -6.14 3.95
C THR A 4 18.62 -5.05 3.97
N THR A 5 18.04 -4.74 2.81
CA THR A 5 16.93 -3.77 2.73
C THR A 5 15.62 -4.54 2.74
N LYS A 6 14.76 -4.27 3.73
CA LYS A 6 13.45 -4.90 3.86
C LYS A 6 12.39 -3.94 3.30
N LYS A 7 11.65 -4.41 2.29
CA LYS A 7 10.60 -3.67 1.60
C LYS A 7 9.34 -4.51 1.57
N ILE A 8 8.20 -3.86 1.75
CA ILE A 8 6.88 -4.45 1.66
C ILE A 8 6.21 -3.89 0.42
N ASN A 9 5.86 -4.79 -0.50
CA ASN A 9 5.08 -4.43 -1.68
C ASN A 9 3.66 -4.91 -1.44
N LEU A 10 2.72 -3.98 -1.42
CA LEU A 10 1.29 -4.26 -1.36
C LEU A 10 0.71 -4.01 -2.75
N SER A 11 -0.18 -4.88 -3.21
CA SER A 11 -0.89 -4.70 -4.48
C SER A 11 -2.34 -5.11 -4.34
N GLY A 12 -3.24 -4.24 -4.79
CA GLY A 12 -4.67 -4.44 -4.80
C GLY A 12 -5.23 -4.32 -6.21
N THR A 13 -6.28 -5.07 -6.50
CA THR A 13 -7.01 -4.95 -7.76
C THR A 13 -8.50 -4.84 -7.46
N SER A 14 -9.12 -3.77 -7.97
CA SER A 14 -10.57 -3.60 -7.90
C SER A 14 -11.19 -4.28 -9.12
N ASN A 15 -11.80 -5.43 -8.90
CA ASN A 15 -12.49 -6.21 -9.93
C ASN A 15 -14.00 -5.99 -9.80
N ILE A 16 -14.57 -5.25 -10.75
CA ILE A 16 -16.00 -4.94 -10.79
C ILE A 16 -16.62 -5.76 -11.92
N ASN A 17 -17.67 -6.54 -11.62
CA ASN A 17 -18.34 -7.41 -12.59
C ASN A 17 -17.37 -8.38 -13.32
N GLY A 18 -16.35 -8.89 -12.62
CA GLY A 18 -15.37 -9.83 -13.18
C GLY A 18 -14.31 -9.20 -14.08
N SER A 19 -14.32 -7.87 -14.25
CA SER A 19 -13.31 -7.13 -15.00
C SER A 19 -12.52 -6.19 -14.09
N GLN A 20 -11.21 -6.15 -14.27
CA GLN A 20 -10.33 -5.31 -13.46
C GLN A 20 -10.50 -3.83 -13.82
N ALA A 21 -11.14 -3.07 -12.93
CA ALA A 21 -11.39 -1.64 -13.09
C ALA A 21 -10.15 -0.80 -12.76
N VAL A 22 -9.49 -1.12 -11.65
CA VAL A 22 -8.34 -0.37 -11.11
C VAL A 22 -7.28 -1.33 -10.58
N PHE A 23 -6.03 -1.01 -10.86
CA PHE A 23 -4.86 -1.61 -10.24
C PHE A 23 -4.25 -0.64 -9.23
N LEU A 24 -3.93 -1.14 -8.05
CA LEU A 24 -3.33 -0.41 -6.94
C LEU A 24 -2.03 -1.10 -6.60
N SER A 25 -0.94 -0.36 -6.49
CA SER A 25 0.30 -0.87 -5.92
C SER A 25 0.86 0.14 -4.94
N ALA A 26 1.41 -0.35 -3.84
CA ALA A 26 2.12 0.44 -2.86
C ALA A 26 3.44 -0.22 -2.54
N GLN A 27 4.48 0.59 -2.35
CA GLN A 27 5.77 0.13 -1.88
C GLN A 27 6.13 0.87 -0.61
N LEU A 28 6.26 0.12 0.47
CA LEU A 28 6.65 0.55 1.80
C LEU A 28 8.09 0.07 2.05
N SER A 29 8.96 0.95 2.51
CA SER A 29 10.32 0.56 2.92
C SER A 29 10.41 0.60 4.43
N THR A 30 10.89 -0.48 5.04
CA THR A 30 11.00 -0.59 6.50
C THR A 30 12.36 -0.07 6.99
N ASP A 31 13.01 0.82 6.24
CA ASP A 31 14.37 1.31 6.49
C ASP A 31 14.34 2.75 7.04
N GLY A 32 13.19 3.21 7.54
CA GLY A 32 12.98 4.60 7.97
C GLY A 32 12.88 5.63 6.84
N SER A 33 13.15 5.25 5.59
CA SER A 33 12.82 6.06 4.41
C SER A 33 11.31 5.99 4.17
N SER A 34 10.57 6.83 4.89
CA SER A 34 9.10 6.93 4.95
C SER A 34 8.39 7.27 3.63
N ASN A 35 9.03 7.03 2.49
CA ASN A 35 8.47 7.25 1.16
C ASN A 35 7.68 6.03 0.69
N GLY A 36 6.58 5.75 1.41
CA GLY A 36 5.53 4.86 0.94
C GLY A 36 4.98 5.42 -0.38
N SER A 37 5.26 4.76 -1.50
CA SER A 37 4.79 5.24 -2.81
C SER A 37 3.58 4.42 -3.24
N VAL A 38 2.41 5.06 -3.30
CA VAL A 38 1.16 4.45 -3.79
C VAL A 38 0.96 4.85 -5.24
N SER A 39 0.93 3.88 -6.13
CA SER A 39 0.59 4.01 -7.54
C SER A 39 -0.80 3.46 -7.81
N ILE A 40 -1.63 4.26 -8.47
CA ILE A 40 -3.00 3.91 -8.85
C ILE A 40 -3.07 3.95 -10.36
N ASN A 41 -3.44 2.84 -10.98
CA ASN A 41 -3.55 2.73 -12.42
C ASN A 41 -4.96 2.26 -12.80
N ILE A 42 -5.71 3.12 -13.47
CA ILE A 42 -7.05 2.78 -13.95
C ILE A 42 -6.89 1.92 -15.20
N THR A 43 -7.18 0.63 -15.09
CA THR A 43 -7.10 -0.32 -16.21
C THR A 43 -8.31 -0.23 -17.13
N ASN A 44 -9.48 0.12 -16.58
CA ASN A 44 -10.69 0.28 -17.37
C ASN A 44 -11.49 1.51 -16.92
N ASP A 45 -11.41 2.58 -17.72
CA ASP A 45 -12.04 3.87 -17.41
C ASP A 45 -13.58 3.82 -17.48
N GLU A 46 -14.17 2.95 -18.31
CA GLU A 46 -15.63 2.81 -18.42
C GLU A 46 -16.22 2.19 -17.16
N ILE A 47 -15.59 1.12 -16.68
CA ILE A 47 -15.99 0.44 -15.44
C ILE A 47 -15.72 1.36 -14.25
N TYR A 48 -14.56 2.02 -14.22
CA TYR A 48 -14.24 3.02 -13.21
C TYR A 48 -15.26 4.15 -13.20
N LYS A 49 -15.66 4.69 -14.36
CA LYS A 49 -16.66 5.77 -14.44
C LYS A 49 -18.03 5.34 -13.95
N SER A 50 -18.44 4.11 -14.27
CA SER A 50 -19.71 3.55 -13.82
C SER A 50 -19.70 3.22 -12.32
N ASN A 51 -18.53 2.91 -11.74
CA ASN A 51 -18.38 2.45 -10.35
C ASN A 51 -17.40 3.32 -9.54
N LYS A 52 -17.38 4.64 -9.81
CA LYS A 52 -16.44 5.59 -9.19
C LYS A 52 -16.46 5.51 -7.67
N THR A 53 -17.64 5.32 -7.09
CA THR A 53 -17.82 5.25 -5.63
C THR A 53 -17.11 4.04 -5.05
N GLU A 54 -17.25 2.86 -5.66
CA GLU A 54 -16.59 1.64 -5.20
C GLU A 54 -15.09 1.72 -5.40
N CYS A 55 -14.62 2.10 -6.60
CA CYS A 55 -13.20 2.23 -6.85
C CYS A 55 -12.53 3.25 -5.91
N ARG A 56 -13.19 4.38 -5.62
CA ARG A 56 -12.67 5.35 -4.63
C ARG A 56 -12.61 4.77 -3.22
N LYS A 57 -13.61 3.96 -2.85
CA LYS A 57 -13.63 3.28 -1.56
C LYS A 57 -12.48 2.28 -1.47
N ASP A 58 -12.28 1.45 -2.49
CA ASP A 58 -11.17 0.49 -2.57
C ASP A 58 -9.81 1.20 -2.51
N ILE A 59 -9.64 2.31 -3.23
CA ILE A 59 -8.42 3.12 -3.19
C ILE A 59 -8.17 3.64 -1.77
N SER A 60 -9.20 4.17 -1.11
CA SER A 60 -9.08 4.72 0.24
C SER A 60 -8.79 3.62 1.28
N ASP A 61 -9.43 2.47 1.14
CA ASP A 61 -9.20 1.31 2.02
C ASP A 61 -7.77 0.79 1.87
N PHE A 62 -7.30 0.68 0.62
CA PHE A 62 -5.92 0.32 0.30
C PHE A 62 -4.92 1.32 0.89
N GLN A 63 -5.17 2.62 0.74
CA GLN A 63 -4.33 3.66 1.35
C GLN A 63 -4.31 3.55 2.87
N ASN A 64 -5.46 3.34 3.52
CA ASN A 64 -5.53 3.15 4.97
C ASN A 64 -4.74 1.92 5.42
N GLN A 65 -4.80 0.81 4.69
CA GLN A 65 -3.99 -0.38 4.99
C GLN A 65 -2.49 -0.09 4.84
N VAL A 66 -2.08 0.63 3.78
CA VAL A 66 -0.70 1.04 3.59
C VAL A 66 -0.21 1.91 4.75
N TYR A 67 -1.02 2.89 5.19
CA TYR A 67 -0.69 3.73 6.33
C TYR A 67 -0.64 2.95 7.65
N SER A 68 -1.59 2.05 7.89
CA SER A 68 -1.60 1.21 9.10
C SER A 68 -0.35 0.33 9.15
N LEU A 69 0.02 -0.30 8.02
CA LEU A 69 1.25 -1.07 7.91
C LEU A 69 2.48 -0.20 8.15
N GLN A 70 2.49 1.02 7.60
CA GLN A 70 3.60 1.95 7.78
C GLN A 70 3.77 2.33 9.27
N ASP A 71 2.67 2.65 9.95
CA ASP A 71 2.66 2.96 11.38
C ASP A 71 3.10 1.76 12.23
N GLU A 72 2.60 0.55 11.92
CA GLU A 72 3.03 -0.69 12.58
C GLU A 72 4.53 -0.93 12.38
N LEU A 73 5.05 -0.75 11.17
CA LEU A 73 6.48 -0.94 10.86
C LEU A 73 7.36 0.10 11.56
N GLU A 74 6.93 1.36 11.60
CA GLU A 74 7.62 2.42 12.34
C GLU A 74 7.62 2.14 13.85
N ALA A 75 6.49 1.69 14.39
CA ALA A 75 6.37 1.28 15.80
C ALA A 75 7.24 0.06 16.12
N GLU A 76 7.35 -0.91 15.21
CA GLU A 76 8.12 -2.13 15.38
C GLU A 76 9.64 -1.86 15.27
N GLN A 77 10.06 -0.98 14.35
CA GLN A 77 11.45 -0.48 14.31
C GLN A 77 11.84 0.27 15.58
N ASN A 78 10.92 1.02 16.16
CA ASN A 78 11.17 1.74 17.41
C ASN A 78 11.33 0.76 18.61
N LYS A 79 10.65 -0.39 18.59
CA LYS A 79 10.79 -1.41 19.65
C LYS A 79 12.11 -2.17 19.62
N GLU A 80 12.70 -2.41 18.46
CA GLU A 80 14.00 -3.10 18.37
C GLU A 80 15.18 -2.24 18.87
N THR A 81 15.01 -0.92 19.00
CA THR A 81 16.09 -0.01 19.44
C THR A 81 16.16 0.17 20.96
N SER A 82 15.21 -0.37 21.74
CA SER A 82 15.14 -0.15 23.21
C SER A 82 15.40 -1.38 24.09
N VAL A 83 15.92 -2.49 23.56
CA VAL A 83 16.33 -3.64 24.39
C VAL A 83 17.84 -3.81 24.34
N THR A 84 18.56 -2.87 24.95
CA THR A 84 19.94 -3.09 25.41
C THR A 84 20.16 -2.27 26.66
N GLU A 85 19.67 -2.78 27.79
CA GLU A 85 20.26 -2.53 29.12
C GLU A 85 20.33 -3.86 29.89
#